data_AF-A0A9C8DH24-F1
#
_entry.id   AF-A0A9C8DH24-F1
#
_cell.length_a   1.000
_cell.length_b   1.000
_cell.length_c   1.000
_cell.angle_alpha   90.00
_cell.angle_beta   90.00
_cell.angle_gamma   90.00
#
_symmetry.space_group_name_H-M   'P 1'
#
loop_
_entity.id
_entity.type
_entity.pdbx_description
1 polymer ?
#
loop_
_entity_poly.entity_id
_entity_poly.type
_entity_poly.pdbx_seq_one_letter_code
_entity_poly.pdbx_strand_id
1 'polypeptide(L)' 'MSAGSRLRIAVAMLFVGLIVVIGLGLAGAAKTIQVPGDYNTLQRAINAARSGDKIVLTTRARTSRFAMIEE' A
#
# COMPACT_ATOMS: atom_id res chain seq x y z
N MET A 1 -22.56 -37.97 -21.23
CA MET A 1 -22.64 -36.60 -20.65
C MET A 1 -23.56 -35.77 -21.54
N SER A 2 -24.67 -35.27 -21.00
CA SER A 2 -25.60 -34.40 -21.73
C SER A 2 -24.94 -33.06 -22.05
N ALA A 3 -25.21 -32.49 -23.23
CA ALA A 3 -24.64 -31.22 -23.69
C ALA A 3 -24.85 -30.06 -22.69
N GLY A 4 -25.96 -30.09 -21.94
CA GLY A 4 -26.27 -29.10 -20.90
C GLY A 4 -25.34 -29.15 -19.67
N SER A 5 -24.74 -30.31 -19.37
CA SER A 5 -23.81 -30.45 -18.24
C SER A 5 -22.44 -29.83 -18.54
N ARG A 6 -22.01 -29.86 -19.81
CA ARG A 6 -20.71 -29.29 -20.24
C ARG A 6 -20.72 -27.77 -20.23
N LEU A 7 -21.83 -27.16 -20.64
CA LEU A 7 -22.00 -25.71 -20.63
C LEU A 7 -21.98 -25.14 -19.20
N ARG A 8 -22.65 -25.82 -18.25
CA ARG A 8 -22.68 -25.40 -16.83
C ARG A 8 -21.29 -25.40 -16.19
N ILE A 9 -20.48 -26.43 -16.48
CA ILE A 9 -19.12 -26.53 -15.96
C ILE A 9 -18.22 -25.44 -16.57
N ALA A 10 -18.32 -25.20 -17.87
CA ALA A 10 -17.53 -24.17 -18.55
C ALA A 10 -17.83 -22.76 -17.99
N VAL A 11 -19.10 -22.45 -17.76
CA VAL A 11 -19.52 -21.17 -17.16
C VAL A 11 -19.03 -21.06 -15.72
N ALA A 12 -19.18 -22.11 -14.91
CA ALA A 12 -18.67 -22.11 -13.54
C ALA A 12 -17.15 -21.89 -13.48
N MET A 13 -16.37 -22.52 -14.38
CA MET A 13 -14.92 -22.31 -14.45
C MET A 13 -14.55 -20.89 -14.89
N LEU A 14 -15.33 -20.28 -15.78
CA LEU A 14 -15.11 -18.89 -16.19
C LEU A 14 -15.36 -17.92 -15.03
N PHE A 15 -16.42 -18.14 -14.24
CA PHE A 15 -16.68 -17.36 -13.02
C PHE A 15 -15.60 -17.56 -11.96
N VAL A 16 -15.16 -18.80 -11.73
CA VAL A 16 -14.06 -19.09 -10.79
C VAL A 16 -12.76 -18.42 -11.25
N GLY A 17 -12.42 -18.53 -12.54
CA GLY A 17 -11.26 -17.86 -13.12
C GLY A 17 -11.34 -16.34 -12.96
N LEU A 18 -12.51 -15.74 -13.19
CA LEU A 18 -12.73 -14.30 -13.02
C LEU A 18 -12.59 -13.87 -11.55
N ILE A 19 -13.17 -14.62 -10.61
CA ILE A 19 -13.06 -14.34 -9.17
C ILE A 19 -11.60 -14.43 -8.72
N VAL A 20 -10.85 -15.42 -9.22
CA VAL A 20 -9.42 -15.58 -8.93
C VAL A 20 -8.62 -14.40 -9.48
N VAL A 21 -8.84 -13.98 -10.74
CA VAL A 21 -8.14 -12.83 -11.34
C VAL A 21 -8.41 -11.53 -10.58
N ILE A 22 -9.67 -11.28 -10.21
CA ILE A 22 -10.05 -10.08 -9.45
C ILE A 22 -9.45 -10.13 -8.03
N GLY A 23 -9.48 -11.30 -7.37
CA GLY A 23 -8.95 -11.50 -6.03
C GLY A 23 -7.43 -11.33 -5.93
N LEU A 24 -6.67 -11.81 -6.92
CA LEU A 24 -5.21 -11.70 -6.92
C LEU A 24 -4.68 -10.32 -7.35
N GLY A 25 -5.45 -9.54 -8.12
CA GLY A 25 -5.01 -8.23 -8.62
C GLY A 25 -4.89 -7.11 -7.56
N LEU A 26 -5.34 -7.36 -6.33
CA LEU A 26 -5.38 -6.36 -5.25
C LEU A 26 -4.11 -6.32 -4.40
N ALA A 27 -3.11 -7.16 -4.66
CA ALA A 27 -1.80 -7.09 -4.02
C ALA A 27 -1.01 -5.88 -4.56
N GLY A 28 -1.35 -4.69 -4.09
CA GLY A 28 -0.61 -3.46 -4.40
C GLY A 28 0.85 -3.60 -3.96
N ALA A 29 1.78 -3.29 -4.86
CA ALA A 29 3.21 -3.28 -4.54
C ALA A 29 3.50 -2.27 -3.42
N ALA A 30 4.28 -2.70 -2.43
CA ALA A 30 4.74 -1.85 -1.34
C ALA A 30 5.46 -0.61 -1.88
N LYS A 31 5.07 0.58 -1.39
CA LYS A 31 5.63 1.87 -1.79
C LYS A 31 6.45 2.50 -0.67
N THR A 32 7.47 3.27 -1.05
CA THR A 32 8.18 4.19 -0.14
C THR A 32 7.46 5.54 -0.08
N ILE A 33 7.07 5.97 1.12
CA ILE A 33 6.41 7.24 1.42
C ILE A 33 7.41 8.14 2.17
N GLN A 34 7.75 9.29 1.61
CA GLN A 34 8.70 10.24 2.19
C GLN A 34 7.97 11.35 2.96
N VAL A 35 8.47 11.68 4.15
CA VAL A 35 7.95 12.79 4.97
C VAL A 35 9.12 13.76 5.24
N PRO A 36 8.98 15.06 4.94
CA PRO A 36 7.76 15.77 4.50
C PRO A 36 7.44 15.70 3.00
N GLY A 37 8.23 15.01 2.17
CA GLY A 37 8.15 15.07 0.71
C GLY A 37 6.79 14.73 0.09
N ASP A 38 6.24 13.55 0.39
CA ASP A 38 4.92 13.10 -0.06
C ASP A 38 3.78 13.58 0.87
N TYR A 39 4.05 13.62 2.19
CA TYR A 39 3.10 14.09 3.18
C TYR A 39 3.76 15.05 4.16
N ASN A 40 3.13 16.22 4.36
CA ASN A 40 3.64 17.26 5.26
C ASN A 40 3.70 16.85 6.74
N THR A 41 2.99 15.79 7.13
CA THR A 41 2.98 15.27 8.51
C THR A 41 3.03 13.74 8.53
N LEU A 42 3.63 13.20 9.59
CA LEU A 42 3.71 11.75 9.82
C LEU A 42 2.32 11.10 9.90
N GLN A 43 1.36 11.75 10.58
CA GLN A 43 0.02 11.16 10.74
C GLN A 43 -0.69 10.95 9.39
N ARG A 44 -0.51 11.87 8.44
CA ARG A 44 -1.09 11.73 7.10
C ARG A 44 -0.40 10.62 6.31
N ALA A 45 0.91 10.47 6.45
CA ALA A 45 1.64 9.35 5.85
C ALA A 45 1.19 8.00 6.43
N ILE A 46 1.00 7.91 7.75
CA ILE A 46 0.53 6.69 8.43
C ILE A 46 -0.88 6.32 7.96
N ASN A 47 -1.79 7.30 7.91
CA ASN A 47 -3.16 7.05 7.48
C ASN A 47 -3.26 6.60 6.01
N ALA A 48 -2.29 6.96 5.18
CA ALA A 48 -2.25 6.59 3.77
C ALA A 48 -1.44 5.30 3.48
N ALA A 49 -0.58 4.88 4.41
CA ALA A 49 0.24 3.71 4.26
C ALA A 49 -0.60 2.43 4.31
N ARG A 50 -0.27 1.48 3.44
CA ARG A 50 -0.79 0.12 3.45
C ARG A 50 0.22 -0.83 4.07
N SER A 51 -0.23 -2.04 4.38
CA SER A 51 0.67 -3.10 4.84
C SER A 51 1.77 -3.34 3.81
N GLY A 52 3.02 -3.31 4.27
CA GLY A 52 4.21 -3.43 3.43
C GLY A 52 4.86 -2.10 3.01
N ASP A 53 4.16 -0.97 3.12
CA ASP A 53 4.73 0.34 2.80
C ASP A 53 5.84 0.74 3.78
N LYS A 54 6.82 1.51 3.28
CA LYS A 54 7.92 2.06 4.08
C LYS A 54 7.77 3.56 4.20
N ILE A 55 7.62 4.05 5.43
CA ILE A 55 7.61 5.49 5.72
C ILE A 55 9.03 5.94 6.07
N VAL A 56 9.59 6.87 5.29
CA VAL A 56 10.91 7.44 5.50
C VAL A 56 10.76 8.88 5.99
N LEU A 57 11.20 9.14 7.21
CA LEU A 57 11.21 10.48 7.79
C LEU A 57 12.56 11.16 7.50
N THR A 58 12.53 12.15 6.61
CA THR A 58 13.67 13.02 6.36
C THR A 58 13.63 14.19 7.33
N THR A 59 14.51 14.18 8.33
CA THR A 59 14.71 15.35 9.17
C THR A 59 15.65 16.34 8.46
N ARG A 60 15.27 17.62 8.44
CA ARG A 60 16.22 18.69 8.15
C ARG A 60 16.93 18.98 9.47
N ALA A 61 18.23 18.69 9.55
CA ALA A 61 19.01 18.97 10.75
C ALA A 61 18.80 20.43 11.16
N ARG A 62 18.18 20.67 12.33
CA ARG A 62 18.21 21.99 12.95
C ARG A 62 19.61 22.14 13.53
N THR A 63 20.33 23.14 13.04
CA THR A 63 21.37 23.80 13.80
C THR A 63 20.72 24.38 15.06
N SER A 64 20.58 23.55 16.10
CA SER A 64 20.30 24.02 17.44
C SER A 64 21.59 24.66 17.94
N ARG A 65 21.72 25.96 17.72
CA ARG A 65 22.66 26.80 18.45
C ARG A 65 22.20 26.77 19.92
N PHE A 66 22.65 25.75 20.65
CA PHE A 66 22.67 25.76 22.11
C PHE A 66 23.73 26.78 22.52
N ALA A 67 23.41 28.07 22.41
CA ALA A 67 24.18 29.11 23.07
C ALA A 67 23.97 28.89 24.57
N MET A 68 24.95 28.23 25.19
CA MET A 68 25.60 28.69 26.42
C MET A 68 24.66 29.43 27.38
N ILE A 69 24.09 28.69 28.33
CA ILE A 69 23.65 29.29 29.60
C ILE A 69 24.86 29.13 30.53
N GLU A 70 25.71 30.16 30.56
CA GLU A 70 26.52 30.43 31.75
C GLU A 70 25.77 31.49 32.55
N GLU A 71 25.36 31.12 33.75
CA GLU A 71 25.28 32.01 34.91
C GLU A 71 25.93 31.29 36.10
#